data_AF-A0A662U430-F1
#
_entry.id   AF-A0A662U430-F1
#
_cell.length_a   1.000
_cell.length_b   1.000
_cell.length_c   1.000
_cell.angle_alpha   90.00
_cell.angle_beta   90.00
_cell.angle_gamma   90.00
#
_symmetry.space_group_name_H-M   'P 1'
#
loop_
_entity.id
_entity.type
_entity.pdbx_description
1 polymer ?
#
loop_
_entity_poly.entity_id
_entity_poly.type
_entity_poly.pdbx_seq_one_letter_code
_entity_poly.pdbx_strand_id
1 'polypeptide(L)' 'MGRKKGRTPNFLSNLKEGRVRSYIKRKYGKEAFDSRGRLKISYLRKALKEAKDESLKRAIKLAITMKTKWKKPKPKKK' A
#
# COMPACT_ATOMS: atom_id res chain seq x y z
N MET A 1 -30.89 -1.10 -8.14
CA MET A 1 -29.87 -0.29 -7.42
C MET A 1 -28.56 -1.07 -7.33
N GLY A 2 -27.60 -0.75 -8.19
CA GLY A 2 -26.33 -1.47 -8.26
C GLY A 2 -25.29 -0.91 -7.29
N ARG A 3 -24.76 -1.77 -6.39
CA ARG A 3 -23.37 -1.75 -5.89
C ARG A 3 -23.09 -2.98 -5.01
N LYS A 4 -22.95 -4.16 -5.64
CA LYS A 4 -22.17 -5.27 -5.05
C LYS A 4 -20.69 -4.84 -5.04
N LYS A 5 -20.25 -4.09 -4.03
CA LYS A 5 -18.82 -3.75 -3.90
C LYS A 5 -18.20 -4.78 -2.97
N GLY A 6 -17.69 -5.84 -3.60
CA GLY A 6 -17.05 -6.97 -2.95
C GLY A 6 -16.17 -6.56 -1.78
N ARG A 7 -16.49 -7.12 -0.61
CA ARG A 7 -15.54 -7.35 0.48
C ARG A 7 -14.41 -8.17 -0.14
N THR A 8 -13.36 -7.53 -0.65
CA THR A 8 -12.17 -8.26 -1.07
C THR A 8 -11.53 -8.87 0.17
N PRO A 9 -11.37 -10.20 0.23
CA PRO A 9 -10.84 -10.88 1.39
C PRO A 9 -9.36 -10.59 1.58
N ASN A 10 -8.99 -10.61 2.86
CA ASN A 10 -7.66 -10.41 3.41
C ASN A 10 -6.54 -11.07 2.59
N PHE A 11 -5.51 -10.31 2.22
CA PHE A 11 -4.18 -10.88 1.97
C PHE A 11 -3.01 -9.95 2.31
N LEU A 12 -3.20 -9.07 3.30
CA LEU A 12 -2.14 -8.23 3.88
C LEU A 12 -2.35 -8.11 5.40
N SER A 13 -2.71 -9.24 5.98
CA SER A 13 -3.39 -9.39 7.26
C SER A 13 -2.57 -9.09 8.51
N ASN A 14 -1.39 -8.45 8.45
CA ASN A 14 -0.65 -8.36 9.72
C ASN A 14 0.29 -7.19 10.01
N LEU A 15 0.41 -6.14 9.19
CA LEU A 15 1.11 -4.95 9.68
C LEU A 15 0.51 -3.67 9.10
N LYS A 16 -0.10 -2.84 9.94
CA LYS A 16 -0.30 -1.39 9.68
C LYS A 16 -1.03 -1.04 8.37
N GLU A 17 -1.75 -1.99 7.78
CA GLU A 17 -2.32 -1.80 6.47
C GLU A 17 -3.62 -0.99 6.50
N GLY A 18 -4.29 -0.88 7.65
CA GLY A 18 -5.48 -0.04 7.78
C GLY A 18 -5.18 1.45 7.61
N ARG A 19 -4.14 1.97 8.31
CA ARG A 19 -3.91 3.42 8.41
C ARG A 19 -3.31 4.02 7.14
N VAL A 20 -2.26 3.41 6.59
CA VAL A 20 -1.62 3.90 5.35
C VAL A 20 -2.55 3.73 4.14
N ARG A 21 -3.25 2.60 4.04
CA ARG A 21 -4.20 2.34 2.96
C ARG A 21 -5.41 3.26 3.01
N SER A 22 -5.95 3.52 4.21
CA SER A 22 -7.04 4.47 4.40
C SER A 22 -6.61 5.89 4.04
N TYR A 23 -5.42 6.32 4.48
CA TYR A 23 -4.85 7.62 4.10
C TYR A 23 -4.68 7.76 2.58
N ILE A 24 -4.05 6.79 1.93
CA ILE A 24 -3.83 6.80 0.48
C ILE A 24 -5.16 6.77 -0.29
N LYS A 25 -6.13 5.98 0.16
CA LYS A 25 -7.45 5.90 -0.46
C LYS A 25 -8.25 7.19 -0.31
N ARG A 26 -8.14 7.89 0.84
CA ARG A 26 -8.77 9.20 1.06
C ARG A 26 -8.14 10.27 0.17
N LYS A 27 -6.81 10.25 0.01
CA LYS A 27 -6.07 11.31 -0.66
C LYS A 27 -5.98 11.17 -2.17
N TYR A 28 -5.72 9.96 -2.67
CA TYR A 28 -5.45 9.68 -4.08
C TYR A 28 -6.48 8.74 -4.72
N GLY A 29 -7.53 8.35 -3.97
CA GLY A 29 -8.61 7.54 -4.48
C GLY A 29 -8.18 6.15 -4.96
N LYS A 30 -8.88 5.63 -5.98
CA LYS A 30 -8.65 4.30 -6.54
C LYS A 30 -7.41 4.21 -7.43
N GLU A 31 -6.92 5.34 -7.94
CA GLU A 31 -5.80 5.39 -8.91
C GLU A 31 -4.46 4.94 -8.31
N ALA A 32 -4.33 5.12 -6.99
CA ALA A 32 -3.20 4.64 -6.21
C ALA A 32 -3.16 3.11 -6.05
N PHE A 33 -4.24 2.42 -6.43
CA PHE A 33 -4.38 0.97 -6.35
C PHE A 33 -4.37 0.35 -7.75
N ASP A 34 -3.68 -0.78 -7.89
CA ASP A 34 -3.79 -1.60 -9.10
C ASP A 34 -5.12 -2.37 -9.12
N SER A 35 -5.45 -2.97 -10.27
CA SER A 35 -6.63 -3.84 -10.44
C SER A 35 -6.69 -5.00 -9.43
N ARG A 36 -5.53 -5.42 -8.91
CA ARG A 36 -5.38 -6.44 -7.84
C ARG A 36 -5.46 -5.87 -6.42
N GLY A 37 -5.79 -4.59 -6.25
CA GLY A 37 -5.89 -3.94 -4.94
C GLY A 37 -4.56 -3.61 -4.27
N ARG A 38 -3.44 -3.69 -5.00
CA ARG A 38 -2.08 -3.40 -4.48
C ARG A 38 -1.78 -1.91 -4.56
N LEU A 39 -1.13 -1.37 -3.53
CA LEU A 39 -0.73 0.04 -3.53
C LEU A 39 0.47 0.29 -4.45
N LYS A 40 0.42 1.28 -5.34
CA LYS A 40 1.56 1.69 -6.18
C LYS A 40 2.66 2.38 -5.35
N ILE A 41 3.93 2.07 -5.65
CA ILE A 41 5.08 2.63 -4.91
C ILE A 41 5.18 4.14 -5.11
N SER A 42 4.88 4.63 -6.32
CA SER A 42 4.90 6.07 -6.63
C SER A 42 4.00 6.87 -5.69
N TYR A 43 2.82 6.34 -5.38
CA TYR A 43 1.87 6.98 -4.46
C TYR A 43 2.30 6.88 -2.99
N LEU A 44 2.99 5.81 -2.58
CA LEU A 44 3.63 5.75 -1.26
C LEU A 44 4.71 6.81 -1.09
N ARG A 45 5.53 7.05 -2.13
CA ARG A 45 6.57 8.09 -2.11
C ARG A 45 5.97 9.49 -2.06
N LYS A 46 4.89 9.76 -2.82
CA LYS A 46 4.14 11.02 -2.74
C LYS A 46 3.54 11.22 -1.35
N ALA A 47 2.91 10.19 -0.79
CA ALA A 47 2.34 10.23 0.55
C ALA A 47 3.40 10.48 1.64
N LEU A 48 4.61 9.95 1.49
CA LEU A 48 5.70 10.18 2.44
C LEU A 48 6.13 11.66 2.48
N LYS A 49 6.16 12.33 1.31
CA LYS A 49 6.50 13.74 1.21
C LYS A 49 5.42 14.65 1.81
N GLU A 50 4.16 14.29 1.61
CA GLU A 50 3.03 15.12 2.04
C GLU A 50 2.55 14.83 3.47
N ALA A 51 2.86 13.67 4.04
CA ALA A 51 2.49 13.35 5.41
C ALA A 51 3.22 14.32 6.36
N LYS A 52 2.48 14.98 7.25
CA LYS A 52 3.05 15.83 8.31
C LYS A 52 3.41 14.99 9.54
N ASP A 53 2.55 14.03 9.90
CA ASP A 53 2.74 13.16 11.06
C ASP A 53 3.93 12.22 10.93
N GLU A 54 4.79 12.21 11.95
CA GLU A 54 5.96 11.35 11.99
C GLU A 54 5.59 9.86 12.07
N SER A 55 4.53 9.54 12.83
CA SER A 55 3.99 8.18 12.93
C SER A 55 3.52 7.64 11.57
N LEU A 56 2.87 8.50 10.77
CA LEU A 56 2.42 8.15 9.42
C LEU A 56 3.61 7.96 8.47
N LYS A 57 4.63 8.84 8.55
CA LYS A 57 5.87 8.68 7.78
C LYS A 57 6.56 7.34 8.08
N ARG A 58 6.66 6.96 9.35
CA ARG A 58 7.25 5.67 9.76
C ARG A 58 6.46 4.49 9.19
N ALA A 59 5.13 4.55 9.22
CA ALA A 59 4.28 3.51 8.64
C ALA A 59 4.43 3.41 7.11
N ILE A 60 4.51 4.55 6.40
CA ILE A 60 4.73 4.59 4.95
C ILE A 60 6.12 4.05 4.59
N LYS A 61 7.17 4.44 5.33
CA LYS A 61 8.53 3.89 5.15
C LYS A 61 8.53 2.37 5.30
N LEU A 62 7.88 1.86 6.34
CA LEU A 62 7.76 0.42 6.57
C LEU A 62 7.05 -0.28 5.40
N ALA A 63 5.95 0.29 4.92
CA ALA A 63 5.21 -0.26 3.77
C ALA A 63 6.08 -0.30 2.50
N ILE A 64 6.89 0.73 2.24
CA ILE A 64 7.87 0.75 1.14
C ILE A 64 8.89 -0.38 1.33
N THR A 65 9.49 -0.51 2.52
CA THR A 65 10.51 -1.53 2.82
C THR A 65 9.96 -2.94 2.64
N MET A 66 8.77 -3.23 3.17
CA MET A 66 8.12 -4.54 3.03
C MET A 66 7.82 -4.85 1.57
N LYS A 67 7.30 -3.87 0.81
CA LYS A 67 6.99 -4.06 -0.62
C LYS A 67 8.25 -4.27 -1.47
N THR A 68 9.38 -3.67 -1.07
CA THR A 68 10.66 -3.83 -1.78
C THR A 68 11.31 -5.18 -1.47
N LYS A 69 11.25 -5.65 -0.21
CA LYS A 69 11.78 -6.95 0.20
C LYS A 69 11.03 -8.13 -0.44
N TRP A 70 9.72 -8.01 -0.65
CA TRP A 70 8.90 -9.07 -1.24
C TRP A 70 9.17 -9.32 -2.74
N LYS A 71 9.89 -8.42 -3.42
CA LYS A 71 10.13 -8.48 -4.86
C LYS A 71 11.35 -9.32 -5.28
N LYS A 72 12.05 -9.98 -4.35
CA LYS A 72 13.21 -10.84 -4.68
C LYS A 72 12.79 -12.32 -4.78
N PRO A 73 12.56 -12.89 -5.98
CA PRO A 73 13.02 -14.25 -6.21
C PRO A 73 14.55 -14.20 -6.28
N LYS A 74 15.24 -15.02 -5.48
CA LYS A 74 16.68 -15.26 -5.66
C LYS A 74 16.89 -15.74 -7.11
N PRO A 75 17.83 -15.18 -7.89
CA PRO A 75 18.22 -15.86 -9.12
C PRO A 75 18.80 -17.21 -8.71
N LYS A 76 18.17 -18.31 -9.14
CA LYS A 76 18.85 -19.61 -9.17
C LYS A 76 20.03 -19.41 -10.11
N LYS A 77 21.24 -19.26 -9.55
CA LYS A 77 22.47 -19.40 -10.33
C LYS A 77 22.42 -20.78 -10.97
N LYS A 78 22.51 -20.78 -12.29
CA LYS A 78 22.53 -21.96 -13.15
C LYS A 78 23.92 -22.57 -13.10
#